data_AF-A0A2H9LY45-F1
#
_entry.id   AF-A0A2H9LY45-F1
#
_cell.length_a   1.000
_cell.length_b   1.000
_cell.length_c   1.000
_cell.angle_alpha   90.00
_cell.angle_beta   90.00
_cell.angle_gamma   90.00
#
_symmetry.space_group_name_H-M   'P 1'
#
loop_
_entity.id
_entity.type
_entity.pdbx_description
1 polymer ?
#
loop_
_entity_poly.entity_id
_entity_poly.type
_entity_poly.pdbx_seq_one_letter_code
_entity_poly.pdbx_strand_id
1 'polypeptide(L)'
;MNEVNTLELKETALRLAKNTEGFGRRYFLSGIEIGKEPRVKVLRGFRGVGKTTALLQLMGPGAIYFSMDNPHVSVSTLYDIGKKFVLEGYKMLFIDEVHHYKRWNEDTKALYDEFPQLSMAVSGSAS
;
A
#
# COMPACT_ATOMS: atom_id res chain seq x y z
N MET A 1 15.13 14.11 13.81
CA MET A 1 13.94 13.52 13.17
C MET A 1 14.47 12.51 12.18
N ASN A 2 14.31 11.21 12.46
CA ASN A 2 14.82 10.17 11.56
C ASN A 2 13.95 10.18 10.30
N GLU A 3 14.57 10.45 9.16
CA GLU A 3 13.85 10.60 7.90
C GLU A 3 13.47 9.22 7.35
N VAL A 4 12.22 9.06 6.88
CA VAL A 4 11.81 7.86 6.14
C VAL A 4 12.73 7.68 4.94
N ASN A 5 13.41 6.54 4.87
CA ASN A 5 14.21 6.15 3.72
C ASN A 5 13.31 5.67 2.57
N THR A 6 12.80 6.60 1.76
CA THR A 6 11.90 6.27 0.64
C THR A 6 12.59 5.47 -0.46
N LEU A 7 13.92 5.59 -0.60
CA LEU A 7 14.69 4.80 -1.56
C LEU A 7 14.60 3.31 -1.24
N GLU A 8 14.82 2.94 0.02
CA GLU A 8 14.77 1.54 0.47
C GLU A 8 13.36 0.93 0.35
N LEU A 9 12.32 1.72 0.62
CA LEU A 9 10.94 1.30 0.39
C LEU A 9 10.66 1.05 -1.10
N LYS A 10 11.16 1.91 -1.99
CA LYS A 10 11.04 1.74 -3.45
C LYS A 10 11.78 0.49 -3.93
N GLU A 11 13.01 0.27 -3.48
CA GLU A 11 13.78 -0.93 -3.82
C GLU A 11 13.08 -2.21 -3.35
N THR A 12 12.53 -2.19 -2.13
CA THR A 12 11.73 -3.30 -1.60
C THR A 12 10.49 -3.55 -2.45
N ALA A 13 9.76 -2.50 -2.84
CA ALA A 13 8.59 -2.61 -3.69
C ALA A 13 8.93 -3.24 -5.05
N LEU A 14 9.99 -2.79 -5.71
CA LEU A 14 10.43 -3.33 -7.01
C LEU A 14 10.84 -4.80 -6.90
N ARG A 15 11.61 -5.16 -5.87
CA ARG A 15 12.02 -6.55 -5.62
C ARG A 15 10.82 -7.47 -5.41
N LEU A 16 9.84 -7.03 -4.63
CA LEU A 16 8.62 -7.81 -4.38
C LEU A 16 7.74 -7.92 -5.63
N ALA A 17 7.58 -6.83 -6.39
CA ALA A 17 6.81 -6.83 -7.63
C ALA A 17 7.38 -7.82 -8.64
N LYS A 18 8.71 -7.83 -8.82
CA LYS A 18 9.40 -8.79 -9.70
C LYS A 18 9.12 -10.25 -9.34
N ASN A 19 9.04 -10.56 -8.04
CA ASN A 19 8.73 -11.91 -7.57
C ASN A 19 7.29 -12.35 -7.88
N THR A 20 6.42 -11.45 -8.34
CA THR A 20 5.03 -11.77 -8.71
C THR A 20 4.81 -12.00 -10.20
N GLU A 21 5.80 -11.73 -11.06
CA GLU A 21 5.67 -11.83 -12.53
C GLU A 21 5.32 -13.26 -13.00
N GLY A 22 5.77 -14.29 -12.28
CA GLY A 22 5.46 -15.70 -12.58
C GLY A 22 4.14 -16.20 -11.99
N PHE A 23 3.42 -15.38 -11.21
CA PHE A 23 2.19 -15.79 -10.55
C PHE A 23 0.96 -15.46 -11.40
N GLY A 24 0.04 -16.42 -11.49
CA GLY A 24 -1.28 -16.17 -12.06
C GLY A 24 -1.99 -15.02 -11.33
N ARG A 25 -2.79 -14.25 -12.06
CA ARG A 25 -3.57 -13.15 -11.49
C ARG A 25 -4.53 -13.70 -10.43
N ARG A 26 -4.54 -13.11 -9.23
CA ARG A 26 -5.46 -13.54 -8.16
C ARG A 26 -6.91 -13.40 -8.62
N TYR A 27 -7.70 -14.46 -8.49
CA TYR A 27 -9.08 -14.52 -9.02
C TYR A 27 -9.97 -13.39 -8.48
N PHE A 28 -9.78 -13.01 -7.21
CA PHE A 28 -10.54 -11.96 -6.54
C PHE A 28 -10.16 -10.54 -6.99
N LEU A 29 -9.20 -10.39 -7.92
CA LEU A 29 -8.90 -9.11 -8.59
C LEU A 29 -9.82 -8.83 -9.79
N SER A 30 -10.65 -9.80 -10.18
CA SER A 30 -11.58 -9.61 -11.30
C SER A 30 -12.56 -8.47 -11.00
N GLY A 31 -12.68 -7.52 -11.93
CA GLY A 31 -13.57 -6.36 -11.79
C GLY A 31 -13.10 -5.27 -10.82
N ILE A 32 -11.92 -5.41 -10.19
CA ILE A 32 -11.37 -4.36 -9.32
C ILE A 32 -10.69 -3.29 -10.17
N GLU A 33 -11.19 -2.06 -10.07
CA GLU A 33 -10.60 -0.87 -10.70
C GLU A 33 -9.92 0.02 -9.64
N ILE A 34 -8.59 0.19 -9.75
CA ILE A 34 -7.83 1.12 -8.90
C ILE A 34 -7.84 2.51 -9.53
N GLY A 35 -7.83 3.56 -8.69
CA GLY A 35 -7.91 4.96 -9.15
C GLY A 35 -9.32 5.50 -9.33
N LYS A 36 -10.36 4.67 -9.11
CA LYS A 36 -11.78 5.05 -9.15
C LYS A 36 -12.44 4.93 -7.79
N GLU A 37 -13.60 5.57 -7.62
CA GLU A 37 -14.38 5.47 -6.39
C GLU A 37 -14.82 4.01 -6.10
N PRO A 38 -14.77 3.55 -4.83
CA PRO A 38 -14.22 4.26 -3.68
C PRO A 38 -12.68 4.41 -3.79
N ARG A 39 -12.14 5.63 -3.55
CA ARG A 39 -10.67 5.87 -3.65
C ARG A 39 -9.86 5.08 -2.62
N VAL A 40 -10.48 4.63 -1.52
CA VAL A 40 -9.86 3.72 -0.55
C VAL A 40 -10.50 2.35 -0.67
N LYS A 41 -9.70 1.34 -0.99
CA LYS A 41 -10.11 -0.07 -1.08
C LYS A 41 -9.38 -0.89 -0.02
N VAL A 42 -10.10 -1.75 0.69
CA VAL A 42 -9.55 -2.58 1.78
C VAL A 42 -9.63 -4.05 1.40
N LEU A 43 -8.48 -4.73 1.39
CA LEU A 43 -8.37 -6.17 1.19
C LEU A 43 -8.12 -6.89 2.53
N ARG A 44 -9.14 -7.59 3.03
CA ARG A 44 -9.08 -8.39 4.26
C ARG A 44 -9.08 -9.88 3.93
N GLY A 45 -8.37 -10.67 4.73
CA GLY A 45 -8.39 -12.13 4.62
C GLY A 45 -7.28 -12.82 5.41
N PHE A 46 -7.35 -14.15 5.49
CA PHE A 46 -6.37 -14.96 6.21
C PHE A 46 -4.94 -14.77 5.70
N ARG A 47 -3.95 -15.12 6.54
CA ARG A 47 -2.55 -15.19 6.10
C ARG A 47 -2.40 -16.24 5.01
N GLY A 48 -1.58 -15.97 3.99
CA GLY A 48 -1.31 -16.91 2.90
C GLY A 48 -2.30 -16.90 1.72
N VAL A 49 -3.43 -16.20 1.81
CA VAL A 49 -4.42 -16.13 0.70
C VAL A 49 -3.96 -15.30 -0.51
N GLY A 50 -2.77 -14.69 -0.44
CA GLY A 50 -2.17 -13.94 -1.54
C GLY A 50 -2.49 -12.44 -1.58
N LYS A 51 -2.80 -11.81 -0.43
CA LYS A 51 -3.10 -10.37 -0.34
C LYS A 51 -1.96 -9.48 -0.86
N THR A 52 -0.74 -9.70 -0.38
CA THR A 52 0.48 -9.02 -0.83
C THR A 52 0.67 -9.15 -2.34
N THR A 53 0.56 -10.39 -2.85
CA THR A 53 0.62 -10.65 -4.30
C THR A 53 -0.44 -9.85 -5.05
N ALA A 54 -1.65 -9.79 -4.52
CA ALA A 54 -2.75 -9.08 -5.17
C ALA A 54 -2.50 -7.57 -5.25
N LEU A 55 -2.01 -6.95 -4.17
CA LEU A 55 -1.64 -5.54 -4.17
C LEU A 55 -0.52 -5.25 -5.19
N LEU A 56 0.53 -6.07 -5.20
CA LEU A 56 1.65 -5.92 -6.13
C LEU A 56 1.21 -6.11 -7.60
N GLN A 57 0.33 -7.08 -7.88
CA GLN A 57 -0.23 -7.32 -9.21
C GLN A 57 -1.15 -6.18 -9.70
N LEU A 58 -1.74 -5.42 -8.79
CA LEU A 58 -2.54 -4.24 -9.11
C LEU A 58 -1.70 -2.96 -9.26
N MET A 59 -0.45 -2.98 -8.81
CA MET A 59 0.43 -1.82 -8.87
C MET A 59 0.79 -1.49 -10.32
N GLY A 60 0.39 -0.31 -10.77
CA GLY A 60 0.68 0.23 -12.10
C GLY A 60 1.59 1.46 -12.07
N PRO A 61 1.80 2.13 -13.21
CA PRO A 61 2.55 3.38 -13.27
C PRO A 61 1.99 4.45 -12.32
N GLY A 62 2.88 5.19 -11.66
CA GLY A 62 2.48 6.24 -10.70
C GLY A 62 1.94 5.71 -9.36
N ALA A 63 2.07 4.41 -9.10
CA ALA A 63 1.78 3.79 -7.82
C ALA A 63 3.06 3.41 -7.06
N ILE A 64 2.94 3.27 -5.75
CA ILE A 64 3.98 2.72 -4.89
C ILE A 64 3.38 1.74 -3.89
N TYR A 65 4.18 0.73 -3.53
CA TYR A 65 3.87 -0.25 -2.50
C TYR A 65 4.77 -0.05 -1.28
N PHE A 66 4.23 -0.20 -0.07
CA PHE A 66 5.01 -0.37 1.16
C PHE A 66 4.22 -1.19 2.18
N SER A 67 4.91 -1.78 3.16
CA SER A 67 4.29 -2.58 4.23
C SER A 67 4.48 -1.89 5.57
N MET A 68 3.43 -1.85 6.39
CA MET A 68 3.49 -1.34 7.77
C MET A 68 4.17 -2.30 8.75
N ASP A 69 4.42 -3.55 8.34
CA ASP A 69 5.23 -4.52 9.11
C ASP A 69 6.73 -4.38 8.81
N ASN A 70 7.13 -3.51 7.87
CA ASN A 70 8.53 -3.33 7.50
C ASN A 70 9.32 -2.67 8.66
N PRO A 71 10.45 -3.24 9.12
CA PRO A 71 11.28 -2.63 10.17
C PRO A 71 11.70 -1.18 9.88
N HIS A 72 11.88 -0.84 8.60
CA HIS A 72 12.27 0.49 8.14
C HIS A 72 11.12 1.53 8.22
N VAL A 73 9.89 1.07 8.48
CA VAL A 73 8.68 1.88 8.72
C VAL A 73 8.47 2.15 10.22
N SER A 74 9.15 1.41 11.11
CA SER A 74 8.91 1.46 12.57
C SER A 74 9.08 2.83 13.24
N VAL A 75 9.79 3.77 12.58
CA VAL A 75 10.07 5.11 13.09
C VAL A 75 9.15 6.20 12.53
N SER A 76 8.18 5.87 11.67
CA SER A 76 7.32 6.85 11.01
C SER A 76 5.87 6.40 10.90
N THR A 77 4.95 7.35 10.86
CA THR A 77 3.52 7.05 10.74
C THR A 77 3.15 6.67 9.31
N LEU A 78 2.00 6.01 9.14
CA LEU A 78 1.46 5.71 7.81
C LEU A 78 1.23 7.03 7.06
N TYR A 79 0.72 8.04 7.76
CA TYR A 79 0.50 9.37 7.21
C TYR A 79 1.79 10.02 6.70
N ASP A 80 2.87 10.03 7.50
CA ASP A 80 4.13 10.67 7.11
C ASP A 80 4.74 10.02 5.85
N ILE A 81 4.71 8.69 5.79
CA ILE A 81 5.20 7.93 4.64
C ILE A 81 4.33 8.19 3.40
N GLY A 82 3.00 8.10 3.55
CA GLY A 82 2.06 8.33 2.46
C GLY A 82 2.18 9.76 1.91
N LYS A 83 2.24 10.76 2.80
CA LYS A 83 2.44 12.16 2.44
C LYS A 83 3.73 12.36 1.68
N LYS A 84 4.84 11.77 2.12
CA LYS A 84 6.13 11.86 1.40
C LYS A 84 6.02 11.31 -0.02
N PHE A 85 5.42 10.13 -0.21
CA PHE A 85 5.22 9.59 -1.56
C PHE A 85 4.27 10.43 -2.41
N VAL A 86 3.20 10.98 -1.86
CA VAL A 86 2.31 11.86 -2.61
C VAL A 86 3.05 13.12 -3.08
N LEU A 87 3.88 13.71 -2.22
CA LEU A 87 4.72 14.86 -2.56
C LEU A 87 5.81 14.52 -3.59
N GLU A 88 6.26 13.26 -3.65
CA GLU A 88 7.14 12.75 -4.70
C GLU A 88 6.39 12.46 -6.04
N GLY A 89 5.07 12.67 -6.10
CA GLY A 89 4.27 12.58 -7.31
C GLY A 89 3.48 11.27 -7.48
N TYR A 90 3.52 10.37 -6.50
CA TYR A 90 2.72 9.15 -6.54
C TYR A 90 1.24 9.46 -6.31
N LYS A 91 0.36 8.88 -7.15
CA LYS A 91 -1.10 9.09 -7.07
C LYS A 91 -1.84 7.91 -6.44
N MET A 92 -1.15 6.79 -6.28
CA MET A 92 -1.70 5.55 -5.74
C MET A 92 -0.77 4.94 -4.70
N LEU A 93 -1.30 4.63 -3.52
CA LEU A 93 -0.55 3.94 -2.46
C LEU A 93 -1.13 2.54 -2.23
N PHE A 94 -0.28 1.53 -2.28
CA PHE A 94 -0.59 0.16 -1.92
C PHE A 94 0.07 -0.14 -0.57
N ILE A 95 -0.74 -0.26 0.48
CA ILE A 95 -0.25 -0.32 1.87
C ILE A 95 -0.56 -1.70 2.44
N ASP A 96 0.46 -2.52 2.65
CA ASP A 96 0.28 -3.87 3.15
C ASP A 96 0.35 -3.94 4.69
N GLU A 97 -0.29 -4.97 5.21
CA GLU A 97 -0.37 -5.33 6.62
C GLU A 97 -0.69 -4.16 7.57
N VAL A 98 -1.60 -3.26 7.18
CA VAL A 98 -1.97 -2.05 7.95
C VAL A 98 -2.43 -2.34 9.37
N HIS A 99 -2.90 -3.55 9.64
CA HIS A 99 -3.31 -3.99 10.97
C HIS A 99 -2.17 -4.05 12.01
N HIS A 100 -0.90 -4.05 11.59
CA HIS A 100 0.24 -3.89 12.51
C HIS A 100 0.37 -2.47 13.07
N TYR A 101 -0.24 -1.48 12.40
CA TYR A 101 -0.21 -0.09 12.81
C TYR A 101 -1.54 0.35 13.41
N LYS A 102 -1.59 0.57 14.72
CA LYS A 102 -2.83 0.83 15.47
C LYS A 102 -3.70 1.97 14.90
N ARG A 103 -3.08 3.02 14.36
CA ARG A 103 -3.77 4.23 13.88
C ARG A 103 -3.99 4.26 12.37
N TRP A 104 -3.94 3.10 11.70
CA TRP A 104 -4.00 3.05 10.25
C TRP A 104 -5.30 3.65 9.69
N ASN A 105 -6.42 3.52 10.40
CA ASN A 105 -7.70 4.10 10.00
C ASN A 105 -7.64 5.62 9.97
N GLU A 106 -7.13 6.22 11.05
CA GLU A 106 -7.01 7.67 11.20
C GLU A 106 -6.05 8.25 10.17
N ASP A 107 -4.89 7.63 9.99
CA ASP A 107 -3.87 8.09 9.04
C ASP A 107 -4.34 7.93 7.58
N THR A 108 -4.99 6.81 7.26
CA THR A 108 -5.57 6.60 5.92
C THR A 108 -6.65 7.64 5.64
N LYS A 109 -7.51 7.95 6.63
CA LYS A 109 -8.52 8.99 6.49
C LYS A 109 -7.88 10.38 6.30
N ALA A 110 -6.85 10.71 7.07
CA ALA A 110 -6.14 11.97 6.95
C ALA A 110 -5.55 12.15 5.54
N LEU A 111 -4.88 11.12 5.00
CA LEU A 111 -4.36 11.13 3.63
C LEU A 111 -5.48 11.29 2.59
N TYR A 112 -6.61 10.62 2.77
CA TYR A 112 -7.76 10.70 1.87
C TYR A 112 -8.37 12.11 1.83
N ASP A 113 -8.47 12.76 3.00
CA ASP A 113 -9.04 14.10 3.16
C ASP A 113 -8.06 15.18 2.67
N GLU A 114 -6.75 15.05 2.93
CA GLU A 114 -5.71 16.02 2.51
C GLU A 114 -5.40 15.94 1.01
N PHE A 115 -5.47 14.74 0.40
CA PHE A 115 -5.08 14.52 -0.99
C PHE A 115 -6.27 13.98 -1.82
N PRO A 116 -7.12 14.86 -2.42
CA PRO A 116 -8.29 14.45 -3.18
C PRO A 116 -8.01 13.58 -4.41
N GLN A 117 -6.80 13.67 -4.98
CA GLN A 117 -6.37 12.89 -6.14
C GLN A 117 -5.74 11.54 -5.76
N LEU A 118 -5.52 11.30 -4.47
CA LEU A 118 -4.92 10.07 -3.97
C LEU A 118 -5.93 8.93 -3.96
N SER A 119 -5.51 7.79 -4.48
CA SER A 119 -6.19 6.50 -4.26
C SER A 119 -5.32 5.56 -3.44
N MET A 120 -5.95 4.73 -2.62
CA MET A 120 -5.26 3.80 -1.72
C MET A 120 -5.88 2.42 -1.80
N ALA A 121 -5.03 1.39 -1.81
CA ALA A 121 -5.42 0.01 -1.61
C ALA A 121 -4.66 -0.52 -0.40
N VAL A 122 -5.39 -0.88 0.66
CA VAL A 122 -4.79 -1.32 1.92
C VAL A 122 -5.11 -2.79 2.20
N SER A 123 -4.17 -3.52 2.77
CA SER A 123 -4.30 -4.94 3.11
C SER A 123 -4.18 -5.15 4.62
N GLY A 124 -5.02 -6.01 5.18
CA GLY A 124 -4.94 -6.41 6.58
C GLY A 124 -5.25 -7.89 6.75
N SER A 125 -4.43 -8.58 7.53
CA SER A 125 -4.74 -9.95 7.93
C SER A 125 -5.92 -9.97 8.92
N ALA A 126 -6.84 -10.91 8.73
CA ALA A 126 -7.92 -11.20 9.68
C ALA A 126 -7.50 -12.45 10.45
N SER A 127 -6.98 -12.24 11.66
CA SER A 127 -6.61 -13.27 12.63
C SER A 127 -7.64 -13.28 13.76
#